data_AF-A0A813X2J7-F1
#
_entry.id   AF-A0A813X2J7-F1
#
_cell.length_a   1.000
_cell.length_b   1.000
_cell.length_c   1.000
_cell.angle_alpha   90.00
_cell.angle_beta   90.00
_cell.angle_gamma   90.00
#
_symmetry.space_group_name_H-M   'P 1'
#
loop_
_entity.id
_entity.type
_entity.pdbx_description
1 polymer ?
#
loop_
_entity_poly.entity_id
_entity_poly.type
_entity_poly.pdbx_seq_one_letter_code
_entity_poly.pdbx_strand_id
1 'polypeptide(L)'
;MAYATITEHLLSLSELSAQYPSSRINIDEPSKSLGLTSTDAQRLLIQYGENKIAYHKTTMKKVKNALVKCIGKPIKNEFYSFPSPCHIIRDGNVVSISSVEVVPGDLVQLKTNDTVPADIRIIECNDNQLLTVYMMALTSKDSYPRYCTVNSTNEDIMETKNLCFAGFVVQEGQGLGLVVRTGLNTMLGRLVPLMAFNEN
;
A
#
# COMPACT_ATOMS: atom_id res chain seq x y z
N MET A 1 -14.00 -15.98 7.27
CA MET A 1 -14.73 -15.14 6.28
C MET A 1 -14.20 -13.72 6.41
N ALA A 2 -13.64 -13.01 5.44
CA ALA A 2 -13.28 -13.29 4.05
C ALA A 2 -12.26 -12.22 3.60
N TYR A 3 -11.27 -11.90 4.44
CA TYR A 3 -10.09 -11.20 3.96
C TYR A 3 -9.33 -12.25 3.15
N ALA A 4 -9.17 -12.05 1.83
CA ALA A 4 -8.12 -12.82 1.15
C ALA A 4 -6.84 -12.57 1.97
N THR A 5 -6.24 -13.61 2.51
CA THR A 5 -5.12 -13.47 3.45
C THR A 5 -3.94 -12.90 2.68
N ILE A 6 -3.41 -11.74 3.07
CA ILE A 6 -2.07 -11.33 2.60
C ILE A 6 -1.13 -12.37 3.19
N THR A 7 -0.29 -12.99 2.39
CA THR A 7 0.66 -14.02 2.86
C THR A 7 2.10 -13.58 2.70
N GLU A 8 2.34 -12.51 1.92
CA GLU A 8 3.65 -11.94 1.63
C GLU A 8 4.40 -11.49 2.90
N HIS A 9 3.69 -11.20 3.99
CA HIS A 9 4.32 -10.86 5.28
C HIS A 9 5.10 -12.03 5.87
N LEU A 10 4.68 -13.27 5.62
CA LEU A 10 5.32 -14.48 6.14
C LEU A 10 6.52 -14.94 5.31
N LEU A 11 6.68 -14.40 4.10
CA LEU A 11 7.75 -14.79 3.18
C LEU A 11 9.06 -14.09 3.53
N SER A 12 10.16 -14.83 3.36
CA SER A 12 11.51 -14.28 3.27
C SER A 12 11.65 -13.39 2.03
N LEU A 13 12.67 -12.53 1.99
CA LEU A 13 12.94 -11.70 0.80
C LEU A 13 13.22 -12.53 -0.45
N SER A 14 13.85 -13.70 -0.31
CA SER A 14 14.10 -14.61 -1.43
C SER A 14 12.81 -15.20 -2.00
N GLU A 15 11.91 -15.67 -1.13
CA GLU A 15 10.60 -16.20 -1.56
C GLU A 15 9.73 -15.10 -2.14
N LEU A 16 9.77 -13.90 -1.56
CA LEU A 16 9.04 -12.74 -2.07
C LEU A 16 9.55 -12.34 -3.46
N SER A 17 10.86 -12.32 -3.67
CA SER A 17 11.49 -12.06 -4.98
C SER A 17 11.11 -13.14 -6.01
N ALA A 18 11.03 -14.40 -5.59
CA ALA A 18 10.57 -15.49 -6.44
C ALA A 18 9.08 -15.40 -6.81
N GLN A 19 8.23 -14.93 -5.89
CA GLN A 19 6.81 -14.68 -6.17
C GLN A 19 6.59 -13.47 -7.07
N TYR A 20 7.45 -12.45 -6.97
CA TYR A 20 7.39 -11.20 -7.76
C TYR A 20 8.65 -11.01 -8.63
N PRO A 21 8.93 -11.91 -9.59
CA PRO A 21 10.20 -11.89 -10.32
C PRO A 21 10.38 -10.63 -11.17
N SER A 22 9.28 -10.06 -11.70
CA SER A 22 9.31 -8.81 -12.47
C SER A 22 9.74 -7.60 -11.63
N SER A 23 9.58 -7.65 -10.29
CA SER A 23 9.97 -6.56 -9.40
C SER A 23 11.48 -6.42 -9.23
N ARG A 24 12.27 -7.41 -9.67
CA ARG A 24 13.75 -7.38 -9.69
C ARG A 24 14.34 -6.87 -8.37
N ILE A 25 13.87 -7.48 -7.28
CA ILE A 25 14.31 -7.15 -5.92
C ILE A 25 15.74 -7.65 -5.72
N ASN A 26 16.63 -6.75 -5.31
CA ASN A 26 17.96 -7.14 -4.84
C ASN A 26 17.84 -7.59 -3.38
N ILE A 27 18.11 -8.87 -3.13
CA ILE A 27 17.89 -9.49 -1.82
C ILE A 27 18.95 -9.04 -0.80
N ASP A 28 20.17 -8.79 -1.25
CA ASP A 28 21.30 -8.39 -0.40
C ASP A 28 21.27 -6.89 -0.10
N GLU A 29 20.81 -6.08 -1.07
CA GLU A 29 20.74 -4.63 -0.95
C GLU A 29 19.47 -4.10 -1.63
N PRO A 30 18.30 -4.14 -0.97
CA PRO A 30 17.02 -3.79 -1.57
C PRO A 30 16.97 -2.39 -2.18
N SER A 31 17.74 -1.43 -1.66
CA SER A 31 17.86 -0.07 -2.21
C SER A 31 18.45 -0.02 -3.62
N LYS A 32 19.17 -1.07 -4.06
CA LYS A 32 19.69 -1.26 -5.43
C LYS A 32 18.77 -2.11 -6.31
N SER A 33 17.54 -2.37 -5.89
CA SER A 33 16.55 -3.08 -6.71
C SER A 33 16.24 -2.32 -7.99
N LEU A 34 15.92 -3.04 -9.07
CA LEU A 34 15.60 -2.41 -10.36
C LEU A 34 14.11 -2.09 -10.51
N GLY A 35 13.26 -2.64 -9.64
CA GLY A 35 11.80 -2.47 -9.72
C GLY A 35 11.20 -3.05 -11.00
N LEU A 36 9.93 -2.76 -11.27
CA LEU A 36 9.28 -3.16 -12.52
C LEU A 36 9.91 -2.46 -13.73
N THR A 37 9.80 -3.06 -14.91
CA THR A 37 10.03 -2.31 -16.15
C THR A 37 8.81 -1.44 -16.46
N SER A 38 9.00 -0.35 -17.20
CA SER A 38 7.87 0.49 -17.65
C SER A 38 6.85 -0.32 -18.47
N THR A 39 7.32 -1.28 -19.27
CA THR A 39 6.47 -2.19 -20.06
C THR A 39 5.70 -3.16 -19.17
N ASP A 40 6.34 -3.77 -18.18
CA ASP A 40 5.65 -4.65 -17.23
C ASP A 40 4.63 -3.90 -16.40
N ALA A 41 4.97 -2.68 -15.94
CA ALA A 41 4.04 -1.85 -15.20
C ALA A 41 2.79 -1.51 -16.03
N GLN A 42 2.94 -1.17 -17.31
CA GLN A 42 1.80 -0.95 -18.21
C GLN A 42 0.96 -2.21 -18.41
N ARG A 43 1.60 -3.37 -18.62
CA ARG A 43 0.92 -4.66 -18.75
C ARG A 43 0.11 -5.00 -17.49
N LEU A 44 0.72 -4.81 -16.32
CA LEU A 44 0.08 -5.04 -15.03
C LEU A 44 -1.05 -4.03 -14.78
N LEU A 45 -0.93 -2.79 -15.23
CA LEU A 45 -1.98 -1.78 -15.11
C LEU A 45 -3.21 -2.17 -15.94
N ILE A 46 -3.00 -2.72 -17.15
CA ILE A 46 -4.07 -3.26 -17.98
C ILE A 46 -4.70 -4.50 -17.33
N GLN A 47 -3.88 -5.36 -16.71
CA GLN A 47 -4.33 -6.61 -16.09
C GLN A 47 -5.11 -6.41 -14.78
N TYR A 48 -4.59 -5.57 -13.88
CA TYR A 48 -5.14 -5.37 -12.53
C TYR A 48 -6.03 -4.13 -12.42
N GLY A 49 -5.98 -3.24 -13.42
CA GLY A 49 -6.66 -1.95 -13.40
C GLY A 49 -5.95 -0.91 -12.55
N GLU A 50 -6.51 0.30 -12.56
CA GLU A 50 -5.99 1.44 -11.81
C GLU A 50 -6.12 1.23 -10.29
N ASN A 51 -5.14 1.75 -9.55
CA ASN A 51 -5.15 1.80 -8.09
C ASN A 51 -6.12 2.88 -7.57
N LYS A 52 -7.41 2.58 -7.66
CA LYS A 52 -8.51 3.41 -7.15
C LYS A 52 -9.62 2.55 -6.54
N ILE A 53 -10.34 3.15 -5.60
CA ILE A 53 -11.57 2.61 -5.03
C ILE A 53 -12.74 3.20 -5.84
N ALA A 54 -13.27 2.42 -6.76
CA ALA A 54 -14.39 2.80 -7.62
C ALA A 54 -15.47 1.69 -7.60
N TYR A 55 -16.72 2.09 -7.36
CA TYR A 55 -17.87 1.18 -7.36
C TYR A 55 -18.94 1.69 -8.34
N HIS A 56 -19.92 0.83 -8.66
CA HIS A 56 -21.13 1.29 -9.34
C HIS A 56 -21.77 2.46 -8.58
N LYS A 57 -22.34 3.43 -9.31
CA LYS A 57 -22.78 4.73 -8.78
C LYS A 57 -23.69 4.63 -7.55
N THR A 58 -24.57 3.64 -7.50
CA THR A 58 -25.46 3.39 -6.35
C THR A 58 -24.71 2.95 -5.10
N THR A 59 -23.78 2.01 -5.23
CA THR A 59 -22.90 1.54 -4.14
C THR A 59 -21.96 2.64 -3.69
N MET A 60 -21.39 3.39 -4.65
CA MET A 60 -20.46 4.48 -4.33
C MET A 60 -21.12 5.57 -3.49
N LYS A 61 -22.42 5.87 -3.66
CA LYS A 61 -23.13 6.82 -2.78
C LYS A 61 -23.12 6.39 -1.31
N LYS A 62 -23.26 5.09 -1.02
CA LYS A 62 -23.22 4.55 0.35
C LYS A 62 -21.79 4.52 0.87
N VAL A 63 -20.89 3.98 0.06
CA VAL A 63 -19.46 3.83 0.35
C VAL A 63 -18.75 5.17 0.57
N LYS A 64 -19.15 6.23 -0.15
CA LYS A 64 -18.52 7.55 -0.07
C LYS A 64 -18.53 8.11 1.35
N ASN A 65 -19.62 7.93 2.10
CA ASN A 65 -19.71 8.41 3.47
C ASN A 65 -18.75 7.64 4.39
N ALA A 66 -18.72 6.31 4.28
CA ALA A 66 -17.77 5.48 5.02
C ALA A 66 -16.32 5.86 4.69
N LEU A 67 -15.98 6.05 3.41
CA LEU A 67 -14.66 6.52 3.02
C LEU A 67 -14.31 7.87 3.63
N VAL A 68 -15.22 8.85 3.60
CA VAL A 68 -14.98 10.18 4.19
C VAL A 68 -14.74 10.06 5.69
N LYS A 69 -15.50 9.21 6.39
CA LYS A 69 -15.27 8.92 7.82
C LYS A 69 -13.90 8.33 8.06
N CYS A 70 -13.47 7.38 7.21
CA CYS A 70 -12.12 6.85 7.28
C CYS A 70 -11.11 7.97 6.97
N ILE A 71 -11.02 8.45 5.73
CA ILE A 71 -9.92 9.30 5.28
C ILE A 71 -9.88 10.71 5.89
N GLY A 72 -10.92 11.14 6.60
CA GLY A 72 -11.03 12.46 7.23
C GLY A 72 -11.08 13.63 6.24
N LYS A 73 -11.29 13.37 4.94
CA LYS A 73 -11.29 14.36 3.85
C LYS A 73 -12.45 14.11 2.88
N PRO A 74 -13.02 15.16 2.27
CA PRO A 74 -14.12 15.01 1.32
C PRO A 74 -13.62 14.38 0.00
N ILE A 75 -14.39 13.42 -0.53
CA ILE A 75 -14.16 12.84 -1.85
C ILE A 75 -14.84 13.69 -2.93
N LYS A 76 -14.03 14.27 -3.82
CA LYS A 76 -14.52 15.16 -4.89
C LYS A 76 -15.00 14.41 -6.14
N ASN A 77 -14.44 13.23 -6.41
CA ASN A 77 -14.71 12.46 -7.62
C ASN A 77 -15.77 11.36 -7.40
N GLU A 78 -16.17 10.68 -8.48
CA GLU A 78 -17.02 9.47 -8.42
C GLU A 78 -16.23 8.22 -7.95
N PHE A 79 -14.95 8.38 -7.65
CA PHE A 79 -14.07 7.35 -7.09
C PHE A 79 -13.12 7.99 -6.05
N TYR A 80 -12.43 7.16 -5.28
CA TYR A 80 -11.32 7.59 -4.43
C TYR A 80 -10.00 7.06 -4.98
N SER A 81 -9.01 7.93 -5.09
CA SER A 81 -7.62 7.56 -5.32
C SER A 81 -6.77 8.03 -4.14
N PHE A 82 -5.69 7.31 -3.88
CA PHE A 82 -4.74 7.68 -2.84
C PHE A 82 -4.00 9.00 -3.20
N PRO A 83 -3.37 9.67 -2.23
CA PRO A 83 -2.60 10.88 -2.50
C PRO A 83 -1.50 10.65 -3.54
N SER A 84 -1.26 11.67 -4.35
CA SER A 84 -0.26 11.70 -5.43
C SER A 84 0.54 13.00 -5.36
N PRO A 85 1.76 13.04 -5.94
CA PRO A 85 2.46 11.91 -6.54
C PRO A 85 3.03 10.95 -5.48
N CYS A 86 3.43 9.75 -5.90
CA CYS A 86 4.21 8.82 -5.09
C CYS A 86 5.53 8.46 -5.80
N HIS A 87 6.54 8.07 -5.02
CA HIS A 87 7.87 7.72 -5.53
C HIS A 87 8.01 6.20 -5.59
N ILE A 88 8.34 5.69 -6.77
CA ILE A 88 8.55 4.26 -6.99
C ILE A 88 9.85 3.99 -7.75
N ILE A 89 10.34 2.76 -7.73
CA ILE A 89 11.46 2.32 -8.55
C ILE A 89 10.93 1.59 -9.77
N ARG A 90 11.24 2.10 -10.97
CA ARG A 90 11.04 1.41 -12.24
C ARG A 90 12.29 1.58 -13.12
N ASP A 91 12.66 0.53 -13.83
CA ASP A 91 13.85 0.52 -14.69
C ASP A 91 15.14 0.98 -13.97
N GLY A 92 15.27 0.64 -12.68
CA GLY A 92 16.40 1.02 -11.83
C GLY A 92 16.42 2.47 -11.38
N ASN A 93 15.39 3.26 -11.73
CA ASN A 93 15.33 4.69 -11.43
C ASN A 93 14.15 4.99 -10.51
N VAL A 94 14.34 5.94 -9.60
CA VAL A 94 13.23 6.50 -8.81
C VAL A 94 12.44 7.43 -9.72
N VAL A 95 11.15 7.14 -9.90
CA VAL A 95 10.21 7.91 -10.70
C VAL A 95 9.04 8.38 -9.84
N SER A 96 8.57 9.60 -10.12
CA SER A 96 7.39 10.18 -9.49
C SER A 96 6.19 9.93 -10.40
N ILE A 97 5.19 9.17 -9.92
CA ILE A 97 4.01 8.79 -10.71
C ILE A 97 2.71 9.13 -9.98
N SER A 98 1.60 9.09 -10.71
CA SER A 98 0.27 9.13 -10.09
C SER A 98 0.03 7.85 -9.32
N SER A 99 -0.56 7.94 -8.12
CA SER A 99 -0.86 6.76 -7.31
C SER A 99 -1.83 5.81 -8.01
N VAL A 100 -2.64 6.29 -8.98
CA VAL A 100 -3.58 5.46 -9.76
C VAL A 100 -2.87 4.50 -10.72
N GLU A 101 -1.61 4.77 -11.06
CA GLU A 101 -0.78 3.96 -11.96
C GLU A 101 0.10 2.96 -11.21
N VAL A 102 -0.01 2.91 -9.87
CA VAL A 102 0.67 1.93 -9.03
C VAL A 102 0.03 0.56 -9.22
N VAL A 103 0.84 -0.47 -9.38
CA VAL A 103 0.40 -1.85 -9.61
C VAL A 103 1.08 -2.83 -8.65
N PRO A 104 0.50 -4.02 -8.40
CA PRO A 104 1.19 -5.07 -7.66
C PRO A 104 2.56 -5.37 -8.27
N GLY A 105 3.59 -5.43 -7.43
CA GLY A 105 4.98 -5.58 -7.86
C GLY A 105 5.79 -4.28 -7.96
N ASP A 106 5.17 -3.09 -7.94
CA ASP A 106 5.93 -1.85 -7.84
C ASP A 106 6.70 -1.79 -6.51
N LEU A 107 7.88 -1.15 -6.52
CA LEU A 107 8.65 -0.86 -5.31
C LEU A 107 8.44 0.61 -4.95
N VAL A 108 7.82 0.88 -3.81
CA VAL A 108 7.48 2.22 -3.33
C VAL A 108 8.55 2.68 -2.34
N GLN A 109 9.14 3.84 -2.63
CA GLN A 109 10.02 4.52 -1.68
C GLN A 109 9.16 5.33 -0.70
N LEU A 110 9.40 5.13 0.59
CA LEU A 110 8.73 5.84 1.67
C LEU A 110 9.67 6.87 2.29
N LYS A 111 9.17 8.09 2.47
CA LYS A 111 9.84 9.16 3.23
C LYS A 111 8.86 9.82 4.17
N THR A 112 9.36 10.49 5.21
CA THR A 112 8.57 11.32 6.12
C THR A 112 7.55 12.18 5.38
N ASN A 113 6.31 12.16 5.87
CA ASN A 113 5.10 12.80 5.34
C ASN A 113 4.52 12.17 4.06
N ASP A 114 5.12 11.14 3.49
CA ASP A 114 4.51 10.41 2.38
C ASP A 114 3.28 9.63 2.87
N THR A 115 2.25 9.57 2.02
CA THR A 115 1.14 8.64 2.21
C THR A 115 1.43 7.36 1.44
N VAL A 116 1.25 6.22 2.09
CA VAL A 116 1.40 4.90 1.47
C VAL A 116 0.31 4.73 0.40
N PRO A 117 0.65 4.56 -0.90
CA PRO A 117 -0.32 4.63 -1.99
C PRO A 117 -1.11 3.33 -2.20
N ALA A 118 -0.68 2.22 -1.61
CA ALA A 118 -1.22 0.88 -1.81
C ALA A 118 -0.91 0.02 -0.56
N ASP A 119 -1.41 -1.21 -0.47
CA ASP A 119 -0.91 -2.11 0.59
C ASP A 119 0.46 -2.63 0.18
N ILE A 120 1.45 -2.46 1.04
CA ILE A 120 2.85 -2.77 0.77
C ILE A 120 3.46 -3.67 1.85
N ARG A 121 4.43 -4.47 1.42
CA ARG A 121 5.30 -5.32 2.22
C ARG A 121 6.67 -4.66 2.33
N ILE A 122 7.10 -4.32 3.54
CA ILE A 122 8.35 -3.59 3.80
C ILE A 122 9.57 -4.47 3.53
N ILE A 123 10.35 -4.16 2.50
CA ILE A 123 11.55 -4.91 2.15
C ILE A 123 12.84 -4.26 2.66
N GLU A 124 12.77 -2.99 3.07
CA GLU A 124 13.87 -2.27 3.70
C GLU A 124 13.34 -1.24 4.69
N CYS A 125 13.91 -1.23 5.89
CA CYS A 125 13.90 -0.11 6.82
C CYS A 125 15.35 0.28 7.03
N ASN A 126 15.72 1.54 6.83
CA ASN A 126 17.11 1.94 6.99
C ASN A 126 17.49 1.83 8.48
N ASP A 127 18.49 1.02 8.85
CA ASP A 127 18.77 0.64 10.25
C ASP A 127 19.04 1.83 11.19
N ASN A 128 19.47 2.97 10.62
CA ASN A 128 19.76 4.20 11.37
C ASN A 128 18.57 5.17 11.47
N GLN A 129 17.44 4.90 10.79
CA GLN A 129 16.24 5.72 10.83
C GLN A 129 15.02 4.84 11.13
N LEU A 130 14.41 5.04 12.30
CA LEU A 130 13.20 4.34 12.68
C LEU A 130 12.07 4.70 11.71
N LEU A 131 11.70 3.78 10.82
CA LEU A 131 10.51 3.93 9.98
C LEU A 131 9.28 3.77 10.87
N THR A 132 8.54 4.85 11.05
CA THR A 132 7.27 4.84 11.77
C THR A 132 6.14 5.31 10.88
N VAL A 133 5.00 4.62 11.00
CA VAL A 133 3.79 4.93 10.25
C VAL A 133 2.61 5.02 11.19
N TYR A 134 1.63 5.83 10.86
CA TYR A 134 0.35 5.85 11.55
C TYR A 134 -0.80 5.85 10.56
N MET A 135 -1.95 5.37 11.02
CA MET A 135 -3.14 5.37 10.21
C MET A 135 -3.88 6.68 10.38
N MET A 136 -4.00 7.48 9.31
CA MET A 136 -4.67 8.77 9.36
C MET A 136 -6.20 8.67 9.58
N ALA A 137 -6.78 7.45 9.53
CA ALA A 137 -8.15 7.29 9.07
C ALA A 137 -9.07 6.28 9.79
N LEU A 138 -8.65 5.05 10.08
CA LEU A 138 -9.55 4.04 10.68
C LEU A 138 -9.57 4.06 12.20
N THR A 139 -8.55 4.61 12.83
CA THR A 139 -8.41 4.68 14.28
C THR A 139 -8.76 6.09 14.72
N SER A 140 -9.41 6.22 15.88
CA SER A 140 -9.74 7.47 16.55
C SER A 140 -8.53 8.43 16.63
N LYS A 141 -8.72 9.63 17.18
CA LYS A 141 -7.67 10.63 17.47
C LYS A 141 -6.44 10.11 18.27
N ASP A 142 -6.38 8.81 18.56
CA ASP A 142 -5.40 8.10 19.37
C ASP A 142 -4.55 7.11 18.54
N SER A 143 -4.41 7.30 17.22
CA SER A 143 -3.53 6.44 16.42
C SER A 143 -2.08 6.68 16.83
N TYR A 144 -1.48 5.73 17.54
CA TYR A 144 -0.07 5.82 17.92
C TYR A 144 0.83 5.41 16.75
N PRO A 145 2.00 6.06 16.60
CA PRO A 145 2.95 5.70 15.57
C PRO A 145 3.45 4.28 15.81
N ARG A 146 3.50 3.49 14.74
CA ARG A 146 3.93 2.10 14.75
C ARG A 146 5.26 1.97 14.02
N TYR A 147 6.20 1.27 14.65
CA TYR A 147 7.46 0.87 14.02
C TYR A 147 7.23 -0.16 12.91
N CYS A 148 7.97 0.00 11.81
CA CYS A 148 8.03 -0.97 10.73
C CYS A 148 9.28 -1.85 10.83
N THR A 149 9.16 -3.09 10.38
CA THR A 149 10.28 -4.05 10.30
C THR A 149 10.30 -4.72 8.93
N VAL A 150 11.45 -5.27 8.53
CA VAL A 150 11.52 -6.10 7.32
C VAL A 150 10.96 -7.50 7.57
N ASN A 151 11.24 -8.09 8.74
CA ASN A 151 10.75 -9.44 9.07
C ASN A 151 9.34 -9.40 9.67
N SER A 152 8.58 -10.47 9.45
CA SER A 152 7.27 -10.63 10.08
C SER A 152 7.42 -10.65 11.60
N THR A 153 6.50 -9.99 12.29
CA THR A 153 6.46 -10.01 13.76
C THR A 153 5.21 -10.70 14.30
N ASN A 154 4.26 -11.03 13.43
CA ASN A 154 3.02 -11.71 13.78
C ASN A 154 2.44 -12.45 12.56
N GLU A 155 1.63 -13.48 12.79
CA GLU A 155 0.85 -14.12 11.73
C GLU A 155 -0.36 -13.27 11.31
N ASP A 156 -0.93 -12.49 12.24
CA ASP A 156 -2.00 -11.56 11.94
C ASP A 156 -1.48 -10.36 11.13
N ILE A 157 -2.09 -10.14 9.98
CA ILE A 157 -1.78 -9.04 9.07
C ILE A 157 -1.95 -7.67 9.73
N MET A 158 -2.86 -7.54 10.70
CA MET A 158 -3.13 -6.27 11.39
C MET A 158 -2.04 -5.94 12.42
N GLU A 159 -1.40 -6.97 12.98
CA GLU A 159 -0.43 -6.84 14.07
C GLU A 159 1.02 -6.89 13.57
N THR A 160 1.30 -7.61 12.48
CA THR A 160 2.66 -7.76 11.96
C THR A 160 3.23 -6.44 11.48
N LYS A 161 4.47 -6.09 11.83
CA LYS A 161 5.10 -4.78 11.59
C LYS A 161 5.68 -4.57 10.19
N ASN A 162 5.64 -5.59 9.35
CA ASN A 162 6.26 -5.57 8.01
C ASN A 162 5.27 -5.32 6.87
N LEU A 163 4.02 -4.97 7.20
CA LEU A 163 3.01 -4.48 6.27
C LEU A 163 2.71 -3.00 6.54
N CYS A 164 2.46 -2.24 5.49
CA CYS A 164 1.88 -0.91 5.58
C CYS A 164 0.68 -0.83 4.64
N PHE A 165 -0.45 -0.34 5.15
CA PHE A 165 -1.69 -0.34 4.39
C PHE A 165 -1.92 0.99 3.67
N ALA A 166 -2.66 0.94 2.57
CA ALA A 166 -2.96 2.11 1.77
C ALA A 166 -3.64 3.21 2.61
N GLY A 167 -3.12 4.44 2.54
CA GLY A 167 -3.59 5.58 3.33
C GLY A 167 -2.90 5.77 4.68
N PHE A 168 -1.98 4.89 5.08
CA PHE A 168 -1.06 5.17 6.20
C PHE A 168 -0.14 6.33 5.83
N VAL A 169 0.32 7.08 6.83
CA VAL A 169 1.24 8.20 6.66
C VAL A 169 2.55 7.87 7.36
N VAL A 170 3.66 8.10 6.68
CA VAL A 170 5.00 7.97 7.25
C VAL A 170 5.26 9.16 8.16
N GLN A 171 5.50 8.90 9.43
CA GLN A 171 5.82 9.95 10.40
C GLN A 171 7.31 10.25 10.42
N GLU A 172 8.14 9.21 10.56
CA GLU A 172 9.59 9.34 10.63
C GLU A 172 10.27 8.24 9.82
N GLY A 173 11.48 8.55 9.36
CA GLY A 173 12.36 7.61 8.68
C GLY A 173 12.08 7.42 7.19
N GLN A 174 12.74 6.41 6.63
CA GLN A 174 12.67 6.05 5.23
C GLN A 174 12.66 4.53 5.09
N GLY A 175 12.05 4.04 4.03
CA GLY A 175 12.07 2.62 3.71
C GLY A 175 11.65 2.34 2.29
N LEU A 176 11.66 1.05 1.95
CA LEU A 176 11.26 0.53 0.66
C LEU A 176 10.22 -0.56 0.88
N GLY A 177 9.13 -0.52 0.12
CA GLY A 177 8.07 -1.52 0.19
C GLY A 177 7.65 -2.04 -1.16
N LEU A 178 7.41 -3.35 -1.25
CA LEU A 178 6.81 -4.00 -2.41
C LEU A 178 5.29 -3.87 -2.35
N VAL A 179 4.66 -3.41 -3.43
CA VAL A 179 3.20 -3.36 -3.54
C VAL A 179 2.62 -4.76 -3.68
N VAL A 180 1.75 -5.14 -2.73
CA VAL A 180 1.08 -6.44 -2.72
C VAL A 180 -0.39 -6.33 -3.12
N ARG A 181 -1.06 -5.20 -2.83
CA ARG A 181 -2.46 -4.97 -3.23
C ARG A 181 -2.75 -3.53 -3.58
N THR A 182 -3.61 -3.34 -4.58
CA THR A 182 -4.03 -2.03 -5.09
C THR A 182 -5.55 -1.92 -5.18
N GLY A 183 -6.06 -0.68 -5.21
CA GLY A 183 -7.45 -0.33 -5.45
C GLY A 183 -8.42 -1.05 -4.50
N LEU A 184 -9.43 -1.69 -5.08
CA LEU A 184 -10.46 -2.44 -4.36
C LEU A 184 -9.92 -3.64 -3.56
N ASN A 185 -8.72 -4.13 -3.88
CA ASN A 185 -8.11 -5.25 -3.18
C ASN A 185 -7.40 -4.86 -1.89
N THR A 186 -7.07 -3.58 -1.71
CA THR A 186 -6.45 -3.08 -0.48
C THR A 186 -7.33 -3.33 0.75
N MET A 187 -6.74 -3.30 1.94
CA MET A 187 -7.48 -3.36 3.20
C MET A 187 -8.54 -2.28 3.28
N LEU A 188 -8.20 -1.04 2.91
CA LEU A 188 -9.17 0.05 2.84
C LEU A 188 -10.28 -0.25 1.81
N GLY A 189 -9.91 -0.70 0.61
CA GLY A 189 -10.84 -1.05 -0.46
C GLY A 189 -11.86 -2.13 -0.05
N ARG A 190 -11.44 -3.10 0.76
CA ARG A 190 -12.26 -4.21 1.25
C ARG A 190 -13.09 -3.87 2.49
N LEU A 191 -12.53 -3.12 3.43
CA LEU A 191 -13.21 -2.80 4.70
C LEU A 191 -14.32 -1.78 4.53
N VAL A 192 -14.10 -0.78 3.68
CA VAL A 192 -15.01 0.35 3.50
C VAL A 192 -16.43 -0.07 3.09
N PRO A 193 -16.65 -0.98 2.11
CA PRO A 193 -17.99 -1.46 1.79
C PRO A 193 -18.65 -2.14 2.99
N LEU A 194 -17.91 -2.98 3.71
CA LEU A 194 -18.45 -3.69 4.87
C LEU A 194 -18.94 -2.69 5.93
N MET A 195 -18.16 -1.64 6.20
CA MET A 195 -18.58 -0.54 7.08
C MET A 195 -19.82 0.17 6.55
N ALA A 196 -19.87 0.48 5.25
CA ALA A 196 -20.99 1.18 4.63
C ALA A 196 -22.32 0.39 4.65
N PHE A 197 -22.26 -0.95 4.72
CA PHE A 197 -23.45 -1.82 4.70
C PHE A 197 -23.82 -2.41 6.07
N ASN A 198 -22.91 -2.37 7.06
CA ASN A 198 -23.16 -2.85 8.43
C ASN A 198 -23.66 -1.76 9.39
N GLU A 199 -23.78 -0.50 8.97
CA GLU A 199 -24.39 0.60 9.77
C GLU A 199 -25.95 0.53 9.83
N ASN A 200 -26.54 -0.68 9.87
CA ASN A 200 -27.98 -0.90 10.05
C ASN A 200 -28.30 -1.40 11.46
#